data_AF-A0A316VXH9-F1
#
_entry.id   AF-A0A316VXH9-F1
#
_cell.length_a   1.000
_cell.length_b   1.000
_cell.length_c   1.000
_cell.angle_alpha   90.00
_cell.angle_beta   90.00
_cell.angle_gamma   90.00
#
_symmetry.space_group_name_H-M   'P 1'
#
loop_
_entity.id
_entity.type
_entity.pdbx_description
1 polymer ?
#
loop_
_entity_poly.entity_id
_entity_poly.type
_entity_poly.pdbx_seq_one_letter_code
_entity_poly.pdbx_strand_id
1 'polypeptide(L)'
;MEGAFSFTLILSGEALAAETSPEESAQAALASAFTLHAGADKSHSTIRLSPFFALLETSARRSAVLTAGVDTALSAAQNLLPESHPQAVEDERRITALRTVNLLLLKVQNEKSLPADIQLAVNDAAKRVSRALQSSHLLFQLEAAHSHIQGSDTRDVRGDTSADLMFCQRLVAAVYLAERDEQGSAIFKRMESLAWKLLQSMYRVEKIAKTARDALRADAREHLSVQCGEVCPACDADVPLVAIGADGVTRCRTGHIWSRCSVTWKPLGEVRSRTCIGCNRKAYPVSLGEEGSQLLNEALNTSRHCITCGAPWTIL
;
A
#
# COMPACT_ATOMS: atom_id res chain seq x y z
N MET A 1 -22.60 4.34 -11.04
CA MET A 1 -22.92 5.50 -10.18
C MET A 1 -21.88 5.49 -9.07
N GLU A 2 -20.83 6.28 -9.22
CA GLU A 2 -19.77 6.40 -8.21
C GLU A 2 -20.25 7.40 -7.15
N GLY A 3 -20.45 6.93 -5.90
CA GLY A 3 -20.64 7.82 -4.77
C GLY A 3 -19.30 8.48 -4.44
N ALA A 4 -19.18 9.78 -4.69
CA ALA A 4 -18.01 10.54 -4.28
C ALA A 4 -18.06 10.75 -2.75
N PHE A 5 -17.18 10.06 -2.02
CA PHE A 5 -17.02 10.32 -0.58
C PHE A 5 -16.17 11.59 -0.39
N SER A 6 -16.75 12.60 0.26
CA SER A 6 -16.05 13.83 0.61
C SER A 6 -15.41 13.70 1.99
N PHE A 7 -14.12 14.01 2.09
CA PHE A 7 -13.40 14.11 3.35
C PHE A 7 -13.08 15.58 3.61
N THR A 8 -13.70 16.17 4.63
CA THR A 8 -13.39 17.52 5.08
C THR A 8 -12.63 17.43 6.41
N LEU A 9 -11.31 17.62 6.35
CA LEU A 9 -10.48 17.75 7.54
C LEU A 9 -10.64 19.18 8.08
N ILE A 10 -11.54 19.38 9.04
CA ILE A 10 -11.67 20.67 9.76
C ILE A 10 -10.89 20.54 11.06
N LEU A 11 -9.71 21.16 11.12
CA LEU A 11 -8.99 21.36 12.38
C LEU A 11 -9.52 22.66 13.00
N SER A 12 -10.52 22.57 13.88
CA SER A 12 -11.03 23.73 14.61
C SER A 12 -10.08 24.08 15.76
N GLY A 13 -9.74 25.37 15.88
CA GLY A 13 -8.86 25.87 16.95
C GLY A 13 -9.46 25.76 18.37
N GLU A 14 -10.74 25.44 18.48
CA GLU A 14 -11.47 25.29 19.76
C GLU A 14 -11.06 24.02 20.54
N ALA A 15 -10.45 23.02 19.88
CA ALA A 15 -9.98 21.79 20.54
C ALA A 15 -8.66 21.97 21.32
N LEU A 16 -8.01 23.13 21.22
CA LEU A 16 -6.79 23.47 21.97
C LEU A 16 -7.16 24.21 23.26
N ALA A 17 -7.81 23.53 24.20
CA ALA A 17 -7.96 24.05 25.56
C ALA A 17 -6.60 24.04 26.26
N ALA A 18 -6.20 25.17 26.85
CA ALA A 18 -4.89 25.39 27.48
C ALA A 18 -4.54 24.42 28.62
N GLU A 19 -5.50 23.61 29.08
CA GLU A 19 -5.38 22.72 30.24
C GLU A 19 -5.13 21.24 29.90
N THR A 20 -5.17 20.85 28.62
CA THR A 20 -4.91 19.45 28.21
C THR A 20 -3.50 19.28 27.68
N SER A 21 -2.93 18.08 27.80
CA SER A 21 -1.62 17.82 27.22
C SER A 21 -1.66 18.07 25.71
N PRO A 22 -0.55 18.55 25.09
CA PRO A 22 -0.52 18.81 23.65
C PRO A 22 -0.92 17.61 22.79
N GLU A 23 -0.67 16.40 23.30
CA GLU A 23 -1.02 15.12 22.67
C GLU A 23 -2.53 14.86 22.71
N GLU A 24 -3.19 15.11 23.84
CA GLU A 24 -4.65 14.96 23.99
C GLU A 24 -5.43 16.01 23.18
N SER A 25 -4.97 17.27 23.17
CA SER A 25 -5.54 18.33 22.31
C SER A 25 -5.42 17.98 20.83
N ALA A 26 -4.26 17.46 20.40
CA ALA A 26 -4.03 17.02 19.03
C ALA A 26 -4.94 15.85 18.66
N GLN A 27 -5.00 14.82 19.51
CA GLN A 27 -5.85 13.66 19.33
C GLN A 27 -7.33 14.06 19.24
N ALA A 28 -7.81 14.99 20.08
CA ALA A 28 -9.18 15.48 20.04
C ALA A 28 -9.49 16.28 18.75
N ALA A 29 -8.60 17.18 18.35
CA ALA A 29 -8.75 17.97 17.11
C ALA A 29 -8.74 17.07 15.86
N LEU A 30 -7.87 16.05 15.84
CA LEU A 30 -7.76 15.11 14.73
C LEU A 30 -8.89 14.08 14.74
N ALA A 31 -9.32 13.58 15.89
CA ALA A 31 -10.51 12.73 16.01
C ALA A 31 -11.77 13.44 15.49
N SER A 32 -11.91 14.75 15.77
CA SER A 32 -12.97 15.59 15.22
C SER A 32 -12.82 15.89 13.72
N ALA A 33 -11.58 15.96 13.21
CA ALA A 33 -11.34 16.14 11.79
C ALA A 33 -11.49 14.84 10.96
N PHE A 34 -11.37 13.67 11.61
CA PHE A 34 -11.58 12.35 11.01
C PHE A 34 -13.00 11.78 11.23
N THR A 35 -13.90 12.50 11.90
CA THR A 35 -15.32 12.11 11.91
C THR A 35 -15.88 12.16 10.49
N LEU A 36 -15.97 10.99 9.87
CA LEU A 36 -16.59 10.75 8.55
C LEU A 36 -17.99 11.36 8.51
N HIS A 37 -18.15 12.48 7.80
CA HIS A 37 -19.47 12.99 7.46
C HIS A 37 -20.02 12.19 6.27
N ALA A 38 -20.87 11.20 6.57
CA ALA A 38 -21.67 10.49 5.60
C ALA A 38 -22.80 11.40 5.09
N GLY A 39 -22.48 12.36 4.21
CA GLY A 39 -23.50 13.20 3.60
C GLY A 39 -22.96 14.51 3.03
N ALA A 40 -22.45 14.48 1.80
CA ALA A 40 -22.43 15.66 0.96
C ALA A 40 -22.29 15.26 -0.51
N ASP A 41 -23.35 15.51 -1.28
CA ASP A 41 -23.32 15.47 -2.74
C ASP A 41 -22.35 16.54 -3.26
N LYS A 42 -21.31 16.10 -3.99
CA LYS A 42 -20.36 16.89 -4.78
C LYS A 42 -19.67 18.06 -4.05
N SER A 43 -18.40 17.91 -3.64
CA SER A 43 -17.46 19.05 -3.56
C SER A 43 -16.01 18.65 -3.27
N HIS A 44 -15.09 19.51 -3.73
CA HIS A 44 -13.63 19.40 -3.67
C HIS A 44 -13.05 19.27 -2.25
N SER A 45 -12.10 18.34 -2.08
CA SER A 45 -11.30 18.20 -0.85
C SER A 45 -10.32 19.38 -0.71
N THR A 46 -10.68 20.38 0.10
CA THR A 46 -9.79 21.51 0.40
C THR A 46 -9.32 21.40 1.83
N ILE A 47 -8.07 20.96 2.02
CA ILE A 47 -7.42 20.88 3.34
C ILE A 47 -6.37 21.98 3.41
N ARG A 48 -6.57 22.94 4.33
CA ARG A 48 -5.63 24.03 4.63
C ARG A 48 -4.95 23.75 5.97
N LEU A 49 -3.76 23.16 5.92
CA LEU A 49 -2.90 22.96 7.10
C LEU A 49 -2.10 24.23 7.47
N SER A 50 -2.03 25.21 6.56
CA SER A 50 -1.19 26.40 6.74
C SER A 50 -1.57 27.29 7.94
N PRO A 51 -2.86 27.51 8.30
CA PRO A 51 -3.20 28.27 9.49
C PRO A 51 -2.89 27.49 10.77
N PHE A 52 -2.91 26.16 10.71
CA PHE A 52 -2.78 25.28 11.87
C PHE A 52 -1.33 25.18 12.36
N PHE A 53 -0.36 25.04 11.45
CA PHE A 53 1.05 25.07 11.82
C PHE A 53 1.51 26.46 12.29
N ALA A 54 0.82 27.53 11.90
CA ALA A 54 1.12 28.88 12.38
C ALA A 54 0.69 29.10 13.84
N LEU A 55 -0.27 28.31 14.35
CA LEU A 55 -0.81 28.42 15.72
C LEU A 55 -0.03 27.62 16.77
N LEU A 56 0.98 26.85 16.36
CA LEU A 56 1.76 25.99 17.26
C LEU A 56 3.11 26.65 17.57
N GLU A 57 3.23 27.17 18.80
CA GLU A 57 4.31 28.04 19.29
C GLU A 57 5.73 27.44 19.20
N THR A 58 5.88 26.11 19.17
CA THR A 58 7.19 25.45 19.09
C THR A 58 7.22 24.37 18.00
N SER A 59 8.42 24.09 17.47
CA SER A 59 8.62 23.05 16.45
C SER A 59 8.36 21.64 17.02
N ALA A 60 8.72 21.41 18.30
CA ALA A 60 8.40 20.18 19.04
C ALA A 60 6.88 19.92 19.13
N ARG A 61 6.10 20.97 19.43
CA ARG A 61 4.63 20.87 19.50
C ARG A 61 4.02 20.56 18.12
N ARG A 62 4.56 21.15 17.05
CA ARG A 62 4.17 20.86 15.66
C ARG A 62 4.44 19.41 15.25
N SER A 63 5.62 18.89 15.59
CA SER A 63 6.00 17.50 15.32
C SER A 63 5.11 16.49 16.09
N ALA A 64 4.84 16.77 17.37
CA ALA A 64 3.99 15.92 18.21
C ALA A 64 2.54 15.86 17.68
N VAL A 65 1.97 16.99 17.32
CA VAL A 65 0.60 17.06 16.77
C VAL A 65 0.49 16.32 15.43
N LEU A 66 1.49 16.47 14.55
CA LEU A 66 1.53 15.74 13.27
C LEU A 66 1.63 14.22 13.50
N THR A 67 2.50 13.80 14.41
CA THR A 67 2.68 12.38 14.75
C THR A 67 1.40 11.80 15.35
N ALA A 68 0.81 12.47 16.33
CA ALA A 68 -0.46 12.09 16.94
C ALA A 68 -1.59 12.02 15.91
N GLY A 69 -1.66 12.98 14.98
CA GLY A 69 -2.66 12.96 13.91
C GLY A 69 -2.52 11.79 12.95
N VAL A 70 -1.28 11.44 12.62
CA VAL A 70 -0.98 10.26 11.79
C VAL A 70 -1.30 8.99 12.55
N ASP A 71 -1.01 8.92 13.85
CA ASP A 71 -1.38 7.80 14.72
C ASP A 71 -2.89 7.64 14.84
N THR A 72 -3.63 8.73 15.06
CA THR A 72 -5.09 8.72 15.06
C THR A 72 -5.65 8.31 13.71
N ALA A 73 -5.10 8.81 12.60
CA ALA A 73 -5.55 8.45 11.26
C ALA A 73 -5.27 6.97 10.94
N LEU A 74 -4.08 6.47 11.29
CA LEU A 74 -3.70 5.07 11.12
C LEU A 74 -4.53 4.16 12.03
N SER A 75 -4.75 4.55 13.29
CA SER A 75 -5.58 3.82 14.24
C SER A 75 -7.03 3.80 13.79
N ALA A 76 -7.60 4.93 13.36
CA ALA A 76 -8.93 4.98 12.77
C ALA A 76 -9.01 4.10 11.51
N ALA A 77 -8.02 4.16 10.61
CA ALA A 77 -7.97 3.30 9.43
C ALA A 77 -7.84 1.80 9.78
N GLN A 78 -7.18 1.46 10.89
CA GLN A 78 -7.09 0.08 11.40
C GLN A 78 -8.38 -0.36 12.12
N ASN A 79 -9.08 0.56 12.78
CA ASN A 79 -10.29 0.30 13.57
C ASN A 79 -11.59 0.43 12.76
N LEU A 80 -11.54 0.90 11.51
CA LEU A 80 -12.65 0.88 10.53
C LEU A 80 -13.03 -0.56 10.07
N LEU A 81 -12.67 -1.59 10.84
CA LEU A 81 -13.03 -2.99 10.63
C LEU A 81 -14.13 -3.49 11.61
N PRO A 82 -15.22 -2.76 11.90
CA PRO A 82 -16.32 -3.37 12.65
C PRO A 82 -17.03 -4.43 11.77
N GLU A 83 -17.31 -5.60 12.33
CA GLU A 83 -17.86 -6.78 11.64
C GLU A 83 -19.26 -6.62 10.99
N SER A 84 -19.83 -5.41 10.95
CA SER A 84 -21.23 -5.17 10.57
C SER A 84 -21.46 -4.77 9.11
N HIS A 85 -20.42 -4.41 8.34
CA HIS A 85 -20.53 -4.10 6.91
C HIS A 85 -19.86 -5.14 6.01
N PRO A 86 -20.22 -5.21 4.70
CA PRO A 86 -19.49 -6.04 3.75
C PRO A 86 -18.02 -5.63 3.74
N GLN A 87 -17.14 -6.56 4.12
CA GLN A 87 -15.71 -6.35 4.34
C GLN A 87 -15.01 -5.57 3.21
N ALA A 88 -15.39 -5.82 1.95
CA ALA A 88 -14.84 -5.13 0.79
C ALA A 88 -15.09 -3.61 0.79
N VAL A 89 -16.25 -3.15 1.30
CA VAL A 89 -16.59 -1.73 1.41
C VAL A 89 -15.73 -1.05 2.47
N GLU A 90 -15.45 -1.74 3.57
CA GLU A 90 -14.58 -1.23 4.64
C GLU A 90 -13.12 -1.13 4.18
N ASP A 91 -12.63 -2.14 3.48
CA ASP A 91 -11.28 -2.16 2.92
C ASP A 91 -11.09 -1.02 1.88
N GLU A 92 -12.09 -0.75 1.04
CA GLU A 92 -12.07 0.39 0.11
C GLU A 92 -12.08 1.74 0.83
N ARG A 93 -12.93 1.92 1.85
CA ARG A 93 -12.99 3.15 2.67
C ARG A 93 -11.65 3.40 3.36
N ARG A 94 -11.07 2.36 3.94
CA ARG A 94 -9.75 2.41 4.57
C ARG A 94 -8.67 2.83 3.60
N ILE A 95 -8.59 2.18 2.43
CA ILE A 95 -7.63 2.54 1.38
C ILE A 95 -7.81 4.00 0.98
N THR A 96 -9.04 4.47 0.82
CA THR A 96 -9.35 5.86 0.47
C THR A 96 -8.90 6.85 1.55
N ALA A 97 -9.11 6.52 2.83
CA ALA A 97 -8.63 7.33 3.95
C ALA A 97 -7.09 7.41 3.98
N LEU A 98 -6.41 6.27 3.87
CA LEU A 98 -4.94 6.21 3.84
C LEU A 98 -4.36 7.01 2.66
N ARG A 99 -4.96 6.89 1.47
CA ARG A 99 -4.57 7.71 0.30
C ARG A 99 -4.71 9.20 0.59
N THR A 100 -5.83 9.61 1.15
CA THR A 100 -6.11 11.03 1.47
C THR A 100 -5.05 11.58 2.41
N VAL A 101 -4.74 10.86 3.50
CA VAL A 101 -3.70 11.26 4.46
C VAL A 101 -2.33 11.33 3.80
N ASN A 102 -1.98 10.35 2.97
CA ASN A 102 -0.67 10.31 2.34
C ASN A 102 -0.48 11.45 1.32
N LEU A 103 -1.52 11.79 0.57
CA LEU A 103 -1.51 12.92 -0.37
C LEU A 103 -1.30 14.26 0.35
N LEU A 104 -1.85 14.40 1.56
CA LEU A 104 -1.60 15.58 2.39
C LEU A 104 -0.16 15.62 2.85
N LEU A 105 0.39 14.51 3.32
CA LEU A 105 1.79 14.43 3.73
C LEU A 105 2.73 14.75 2.57
N LEU A 106 2.48 14.19 1.38
CA LEU A 106 3.23 14.52 0.16
C LEU A 106 3.14 16.01 -0.18
N LYS A 107 1.97 16.64 -0.03
CA LYS A 107 1.81 18.07 -0.27
C LYS A 107 2.65 18.88 0.73
N VAL A 108 2.60 18.52 2.01
CA VAL A 108 3.39 19.15 3.08
C VAL A 108 4.89 19.00 2.82
N GLN A 109 5.36 17.82 2.40
CA GLN A 109 6.77 17.60 2.04
C GLN A 109 7.27 18.49 0.91
N ASN A 110 6.38 18.90 0.01
CA ASN A 110 6.71 19.75 -1.13
C ASN A 110 6.65 21.25 -0.79
N GLU A 111 6.24 21.63 0.43
CA GLU A 111 6.26 23.03 0.87
C GLU A 111 7.71 23.48 1.19
N LYS A 112 8.16 24.53 0.50
CA LYS A 112 9.55 25.02 0.52
C LYS A 112 9.91 25.79 1.82
N SER A 113 9.70 25.25 3.02
CA SER A 113 10.18 25.89 4.27
C SER A 113 9.88 25.12 5.56
N LEU A 114 9.88 23.79 5.56
CA LEU A 114 9.67 23.05 6.81
C LEU A 114 10.93 23.06 7.70
N PRO A 115 10.81 23.38 9.00
CA PRO A 115 11.84 23.05 9.98
C PRO A 115 12.26 21.59 9.90
N ALA A 116 13.54 21.29 10.13
CA ALA A 116 14.12 19.97 9.92
C ALA A 116 13.45 18.85 10.74
N ASP A 117 13.04 19.16 11.96
CA ASP A 117 12.31 18.25 12.85
C ASP A 117 10.89 17.94 12.33
N ILE A 118 10.20 18.95 11.80
CA ILE A 118 8.89 18.76 11.16
C ILE A 118 9.04 17.97 9.86
N GLN A 119 10.06 18.27 9.05
CA GLN A 119 10.33 17.52 7.83
C GLN A 119 10.58 16.04 8.12
N LEU A 120 11.36 15.73 9.17
CA LEU A 120 11.62 14.37 9.60
C LEU A 120 10.32 13.66 10.04
N ALA A 121 9.51 14.31 10.88
CA ALA A 121 8.22 13.76 11.32
C ALA A 121 7.25 13.51 10.17
N VAL A 122 7.17 14.43 9.20
CA VAL A 122 6.36 14.26 7.99
C VAL A 122 6.87 13.11 7.14
N ASN A 123 8.19 12.95 6.99
CA ASN A 123 8.77 11.84 6.24
C ASN A 123 8.48 10.48 6.89
N ASP A 124 8.61 10.40 8.21
CA ASP A 124 8.31 9.18 8.97
C ASP A 124 6.82 8.84 8.90
N ALA A 125 5.95 9.84 9.05
CA ALA A 125 4.52 9.70 8.86
C ALA A 125 4.17 9.21 7.45
N ALA A 126 4.71 9.84 6.41
CA ALA A 126 4.44 9.47 5.02
C ALA A 126 4.89 8.04 4.74
N LYS A 127 6.03 7.63 5.31
CA LYS A 127 6.54 6.26 5.21
C LYS A 127 5.58 5.26 5.87
N ARG A 128 5.07 5.56 7.07
CA ARG A 128 4.12 4.71 7.79
C ARG A 128 2.79 4.58 7.04
N VAL A 129 2.23 5.68 6.57
CA VAL A 129 0.97 5.68 5.78
C VAL A 129 1.16 4.95 4.45
N SER A 130 2.30 5.15 3.77
CA SER A 130 2.62 4.44 2.52
C SER A 130 2.71 2.93 2.74
N ARG A 131 3.29 2.47 3.86
CA ARG A 131 3.33 1.05 4.23
C ARG A 131 1.94 0.51 4.48
N ALA A 132 1.13 1.19 5.29
CA ALA A 132 -0.24 0.78 5.56
C ALA A 132 -1.07 0.69 4.25
N LEU A 133 -0.87 1.64 3.32
CA LEU A 133 -1.52 1.64 2.01
C LEU A 133 -1.07 0.44 1.16
N GLN A 134 0.23 0.12 1.16
CA GLN A 134 0.76 -1.07 0.48
C GLN A 134 0.21 -2.36 1.07
N SER A 135 0.19 -2.50 2.40
CA SER A 135 -0.37 -3.66 3.10
C SER A 135 -1.86 -3.85 2.78
N SER A 136 -2.64 -2.77 2.76
CA SER A 136 -4.06 -2.83 2.37
C SER A 136 -4.26 -3.22 0.91
N HIS A 137 -3.43 -2.71 -0.01
CA HIS A 137 -3.48 -3.10 -1.41
C HIS A 137 -3.06 -4.55 -1.65
N LEU A 138 -2.01 -5.01 -0.96
CA LEU A 138 -1.55 -6.39 -1.00
C LEU A 138 -2.63 -7.34 -0.50
N LEU A 139 -3.29 -6.99 0.62
CA LEU A 139 -4.43 -7.75 1.14
C LEU A 139 -5.55 -7.86 0.10
N PHE A 140 -5.97 -6.75 -0.49
CA PHE A 140 -7.00 -6.74 -1.54
C PHE A 140 -6.64 -7.66 -2.73
N GLN A 141 -5.39 -7.63 -3.18
CA GLN A 141 -4.93 -8.48 -4.27
C GLN A 141 -4.83 -9.96 -3.89
N LEU A 142 -4.46 -10.28 -2.64
CA LEU A 142 -4.48 -11.67 -2.14
C LEU A 142 -5.89 -12.24 -2.16
N GLU A 143 -6.89 -11.42 -1.81
CA GLU A 143 -8.30 -11.83 -1.80
C GLU A 143 -8.85 -12.05 -3.21
N ALA A 144 -8.55 -11.14 -4.13
CA ALA A 144 -8.86 -11.32 -5.54
C ALA A 144 -8.20 -12.60 -6.09
N ALA A 145 -6.90 -12.80 -5.82
CA ALA A 145 -6.16 -13.99 -6.25
C ALA A 145 -6.75 -15.28 -5.70
N HIS A 146 -7.07 -15.30 -4.40
CA HIS A 146 -7.65 -16.47 -3.75
C HIS A 146 -9.03 -16.78 -4.31
N SER A 147 -9.86 -15.76 -4.53
CA SER A 147 -11.20 -15.93 -5.12
C SER A 147 -11.14 -16.43 -6.55
N HIS A 148 -10.20 -15.91 -7.35
CA HIS A 148 -9.95 -16.35 -8.73
C HIS A 148 -9.55 -17.82 -8.80
N ILE A 149 -8.60 -18.26 -7.96
CA ILE A 149 -8.16 -19.66 -7.93
C ILE A 149 -9.26 -20.60 -7.45
N GLN A 150 -10.09 -20.18 -6.48
CA GLN A 150 -11.22 -20.99 -6.01
C GLN A 150 -12.35 -21.11 -7.04
N GLY A 151 -12.57 -20.07 -7.85
CA GLY A 151 -13.59 -20.05 -8.89
C GLY A 151 -13.18 -20.74 -10.19
N SER A 152 -11.88 -20.85 -10.47
CA SER A 152 -11.38 -21.60 -11.63
C SER A 152 -11.57 -23.10 -11.41
N ASP A 153 -12.30 -23.75 -12.32
CA ASP A 153 -12.53 -25.20 -12.27
C ASP A 153 -11.16 -25.90 -12.36
N THR A 154 -10.69 -26.43 -11.23
CA THR A 154 -9.30 -26.90 -10.96
C THR A 154 -8.73 -27.96 -11.92
N ARG A 155 -9.47 -28.38 -12.95
CA ARG A 155 -9.11 -29.46 -13.86
C ARG A 155 -8.25 -29.02 -15.04
N ASP A 156 -8.28 -27.75 -15.46
CA ASP A 156 -7.58 -27.32 -16.69
C ASP A 156 -6.67 -26.10 -16.55
N VAL A 157 -6.18 -25.90 -15.32
CA VAL A 157 -5.25 -24.83 -14.97
C VAL A 157 -3.94 -24.93 -15.80
N ARG A 158 -3.58 -26.07 -16.40
CA ARG A 158 -2.32 -26.26 -17.19
C ARG A 158 -2.18 -25.41 -18.46
N GLY A 159 -3.25 -24.79 -18.98
CA GLY A 159 -3.20 -23.99 -20.22
C GLY A 159 -2.79 -22.52 -20.02
N ASP A 160 -3.38 -21.85 -19.02
CA ASP A 160 -3.21 -20.40 -18.76
C ASP A 160 -2.26 -20.09 -17.57
N THR A 161 -1.51 -21.09 -17.08
CA THR A 161 -1.06 -21.17 -15.68
C THR A 161 0.15 -20.36 -15.26
N SER A 162 1.12 -20.13 -16.14
CA SER A 162 2.45 -19.73 -15.67
C SER A 162 2.43 -18.31 -15.07
N ALA A 163 1.76 -17.37 -15.74
CA ALA A 163 1.79 -15.98 -15.33
C ALA A 163 0.97 -15.70 -14.05
N ASP A 164 -0.19 -16.35 -13.89
CA ASP A 164 -1.02 -16.26 -12.68
C ASP A 164 -0.34 -16.88 -11.46
N LEU A 165 0.27 -18.06 -11.62
CA LEU A 165 1.05 -18.69 -10.55
C LEU A 165 2.23 -17.82 -10.13
N MET A 166 2.95 -17.24 -11.09
CA MET A 166 4.04 -16.31 -10.83
C MET A 166 3.56 -15.03 -10.16
N PHE A 167 2.36 -14.55 -10.47
CA PHE A 167 1.75 -13.42 -9.78
C PHE A 167 1.39 -13.78 -8.33
N CYS A 168 0.76 -14.93 -8.10
CA CYS A 168 0.44 -15.41 -6.75
C CYS A 168 1.71 -15.63 -5.91
N GLN A 169 2.77 -16.18 -6.50
CA GLN A 169 4.05 -16.36 -5.83
C GLN A 169 4.67 -15.02 -5.42
N ARG A 170 4.57 -13.98 -6.26
CA ARG A 170 4.99 -12.61 -5.92
C ARG A 170 4.16 -12.01 -4.79
N LEU A 171 2.84 -12.20 -4.79
CA LEU A 171 1.97 -11.73 -3.70
C LEU A 171 2.37 -12.38 -2.37
N VAL A 172 2.55 -13.70 -2.36
CA VAL A 172 2.99 -14.45 -1.17
C VAL A 172 4.36 -13.98 -0.69
N ALA A 173 5.31 -13.80 -1.60
CA ALA A 173 6.64 -13.29 -1.25
C ALA A 173 6.58 -11.85 -0.71
N ALA A 174 5.73 -10.98 -1.27
CA ALA A 174 5.50 -9.63 -0.78
C ALA A 174 4.94 -9.63 0.65
N VAL A 175 4.09 -10.59 1.02
CA VAL A 175 3.62 -10.74 2.41
C VAL A 175 4.79 -10.99 3.36
N TYR A 176 5.68 -11.92 3.03
CA TYR A 176 6.82 -12.23 3.91
C TYR A 176 7.84 -11.09 3.96
N LEU A 177 8.00 -10.33 2.89
CA LEU A 177 8.81 -9.10 2.91
C LEU A 177 8.19 -8.00 3.78
N ALA A 178 6.86 -7.96 3.90
CA ALA A 178 6.14 -7.04 4.79
C ALA A 178 6.17 -7.47 6.27
N GLU A 179 6.55 -8.72 6.59
CA GLU A 179 6.54 -9.27 7.96
C GLU A 179 7.29 -8.37 8.94
N ARG A 180 8.47 -7.87 8.57
CA ARG A 180 9.32 -7.07 9.46
C ARG A 180 8.64 -5.77 9.91
N ASP A 181 7.87 -5.15 9.04
CA ASP A 181 7.27 -3.84 9.29
C ASP A 181 5.88 -3.95 9.94
N GLU A 182 5.20 -5.10 9.78
CA GLU A 182 3.80 -5.30 10.16
C GLU A 182 3.61 -6.43 11.19
N GLN A 183 4.69 -6.95 11.77
CA GLN A 183 4.62 -8.11 12.66
C GLN A 183 3.64 -7.88 13.81
N GLY A 184 2.66 -8.78 13.94
CA GLY A 184 1.64 -8.71 14.98
C GLY A 184 0.39 -7.89 14.62
N SER A 185 0.40 -7.14 13.51
CA SER A 185 -0.80 -6.41 13.06
C SER A 185 -1.90 -7.37 12.61
N ALA A 186 -3.16 -7.00 12.83
CA ALA A 186 -4.31 -7.82 12.42
C ALA A 186 -4.35 -8.03 10.90
N ILE A 187 -3.91 -7.01 10.14
CA ILE A 187 -3.81 -7.05 8.68
C ILE A 187 -2.76 -8.08 8.27
N PHE A 188 -1.59 -8.07 8.90
CA PHE A 188 -0.55 -9.04 8.59
C PHE A 188 -1.02 -10.47 8.84
N LYS A 189 -1.70 -10.74 9.96
CA LYS A 189 -2.27 -12.07 10.23
C LYS A 189 -3.27 -12.51 9.14
N ARG A 190 -4.10 -11.60 8.64
CA ARG A 190 -5.03 -11.87 7.52
C ARG A 190 -4.27 -12.13 6.22
N MET A 191 -3.28 -11.30 5.89
CA MET A 191 -2.40 -11.50 4.73
C MET A 191 -1.67 -12.83 4.79
N GLU A 192 -1.09 -13.20 5.94
CA GLU A 192 -0.40 -14.47 6.16
C GLU A 192 -1.36 -15.66 6.00
N SER A 193 -2.58 -15.56 6.53
CA SER A 193 -3.61 -16.59 6.36
C SER A 193 -3.99 -16.79 4.89
N LEU A 194 -4.21 -15.71 4.14
CA LEU A 194 -4.53 -15.77 2.71
C LEU A 194 -3.34 -16.27 1.87
N ALA A 195 -2.13 -15.81 2.16
CA ALA A 195 -0.91 -16.28 1.52
C ALA A 195 -0.72 -17.79 1.73
N TRP A 196 -1.03 -18.30 2.94
CA TRP A 196 -1.01 -19.73 3.19
C TRP A 196 -2.05 -20.49 2.37
N LYS A 197 -3.31 -20.01 2.30
CA LYS A 197 -4.35 -20.62 1.47
C LYS A 197 -3.95 -20.65 -0.01
N LEU A 198 -3.39 -19.55 -0.53
CA LEU A 198 -2.87 -19.48 -1.90
C LEU A 198 -1.79 -20.53 -2.15
N LEU A 199 -0.81 -20.67 -1.24
CA LEU A 199 0.22 -21.70 -1.35
C LEU A 199 -0.40 -23.11 -1.38
N GLN A 200 -1.39 -23.39 -0.54
CA GLN A 200 -2.09 -24.68 -0.55
C GLN A 200 -2.84 -24.93 -1.86
N SER A 201 -3.39 -23.89 -2.50
CA SER A 201 -4.03 -24.03 -3.80
C SER A 201 -3.02 -24.20 -4.94
N MET A 202 -1.85 -23.55 -4.87
CA MET A 202 -0.78 -23.66 -5.87
C MET A 202 -0.07 -25.02 -5.82
N TYR A 203 0.10 -25.59 -4.62
CA TYR A 203 0.81 -26.85 -4.41
C TYR A 203 -0.15 -27.95 -3.95
N ARG A 204 -0.36 -28.96 -4.81
CA ARG A 204 -1.24 -30.11 -4.51
C ARG A 204 -0.84 -30.92 -3.27
N VAL A 205 0.42 -30.82 -2.85
CA VAL A 205 0.96 -31.56 -1.71
C VAL A 205 1.28 -30.57 -0.60
N GLU A 206 0.59 -30.69 0.54
CA GLU A 206 0.74 -29.79 1.68
C GLU A 206 2.19 -29.68 2.17
N LYS A 207 2.93 -30.80 2.17
CA LYS A 207 4.37 -30.80 2.52
C LYS A 207 5.19 -29.89 1.62
N ILE A 208 4.88 -29.83 0.32
CA ILE A 208 5.53 -28.94 -0.64
C ILE A 208 5.13 -27.49 -0.34
N ALA A 209 3.85 -27.21 -0.12
CA ALA A 209 3.36 -25.88 0.26
C ALA A 209 4.06 -25.34 1.52
N LYS A 210 4.20 -26.19 2.55
CA LYS A 210 4.90 -25.85 3.80
C LYS A 210 6.37 -25.56 3.57
N THR A 211 7.06 -26.41 2.79
CA THR A 211 8.47 -26.21 2.45
C THR A 211 8.68 -24.90 1.67
N ALA A 212 7.81 -24.61 0.70
CA ALA A 212 7.84 -23.37 -0.06
C ALA A 212 7.62 -22.15 0.85
N ARG A 213 6.62 -22.20 1.75
CA ARG A 213 6.39 -21.15 2.74
C ARG A 213 7.64 -20.87 3.57
N ASP A 214 8.19 -21.91 4.17
CA ASP A 214 9.29 -21.78 5.12
C ASP A 214 10.55 -21.25 4.40
N ALA A 215 10.79 -21.65 3.15
CA ALA A 215 11.86 -21.11 2.29
C ALA A 215 11.64 -19.62 1.95
N LEU A 216 10.45 -19.24 1.47
CA LEU A 216 10.15 -17.83 1.14
C LEU A 216 10.29 -16.91 2.36
N ARG A 217 9.90 -17.39 3.55
CA ARG A 217 10.02 -16.65 4.80
C ARG A 217 11.47 -16.54 5.28
N ALA A 218 12.27 -17.60 5.11
CA ALA A 218 13.70 -17.57 5.41
C ALA A 218 14.43 -16.56 4.52
N ASP A 219 14.23 -16.65 3.20
CA ASP A 219 14.79 -15.73 2.20
C ASP A 219 14.43 -14.26 2.52
N ALA A 220 13.16 -13.99 2.82
CA ALA A 220 12.70 -12.64 3.16
C ALA A 220 13.39 -12.08 4.41
N ARG A 221 13.68 -12.93 5.41
CA ARG A 221 14.32 -12.52 6.66
C ARG A 221 15.84 -12.34 6.52
N GLU A 222 16.51 -13.22 5.81
CA GLU A 222 17.97 -13.24 5.70
C GLU A 222 18.49 -12.29 4.61
N HIS A 223 17.81 -12.25 3.46
CA HIS A 223 18.31 -11.55 2.27
C HIS A 223 17.53 -10.29 1.94
N LEU A 224 16.42 -10.00 2.65
CA LEU A 224 15.47 -8.94 2.30
C LEU A 224 15.00 -9.05 0.85
N SER A 225 15.05 -10.26 0.30
CA SER A 225 14.74 -10.56 -1.08
C SER A 225 14.34 -12.02 -1.23
N VAL A 226 13.52 -12.34 -2.22
CA VAL A 226 12.94 -13.66 -2.44
C VAL A 226 13.07 -14.02 -3.91
N GLN A 227 13.56 -15.23 -4.20
CA GLN A 227 13.64 -15.70 -5.59
C GLN A 227 12.26 -16.18 -6.06
N CYS A 228 11.63 -15.42 -6.96
CA CYS A 228 10.31 -15.72 -7.51
C CYS A 228 10.35 -16.34 -8.90
N GLY A 229 11.52 -16.75 -9.41
CA GLY A 229 11.65 -17.35 -10.75
C GLY A 229 11.68 -16.35 -11.91
N GLU A 230 11.87 -15.07 -11.62
CA GLU A 230 11.99 -14.03 -12.65
C GLU A 230 13.41 -13.95 -13.19
N VAL A 231 13.51 -13.65 -14.49
CA VAL A 231 14.78 -13.53 -15.20
C VAL A 231 14.98 -12.12 -15.74
N CYS A 232 16.25 -11.73 -15.85
CA CYS A 232 16.67 -10.44 -16.37
C CYS A 232 16.46 -10.38 -17.89
N PRO A 233 15.70 -9.42 -18.43
CA PRO A 233 15.52 -9.28 -19.88
C PRO A 233 16.81 -9.06 -20.68
N ALA A 234 17.91 -8.65 -20.04
CA ALA A 234 19.19 -8.38 -20.70
C ALA A 234 20.17 -9.55 -20.69
N CYS A 235 20.07 -10.46 -19.72
CA CYS A 235 21.11 -11.48 -19.51
C CYS A 235 20.60 -12.79 -18.90
N ASP A 236 19.29 -12.97 -18.80
CA ASP A 236 18.57 -14.13 -18.26
C ASP A 236 18.92 -14.54 -16.81
N ALA A 237 19.77 -13.77 -16.14
CA ALA A 237 20.12 -14.00 -14.75
C ALA A 237 18.92 -13.74 -13.83
N ASP A 238 18.86 -14.47 -12.73
CA ASP A 238 17.82 -14.33 -11.70
C ASP A 238 17.64 -12.88 -11.23
N VAL A 239 16.37 -12.46 -11.13
CA VAL A 239 15.94 -11.17 -10.57
C VAL A 239 15.14 -11.44 -9.29
N PRO A 240 15.73 -11.23 -8.10
CA PRO A 240 15.00 -11.43 -6.86
C PRO A 240 13.95 -10.33 -6.66
N LEU A 241 12.85 -10.71 -6.03
CA LEU A 241 11.87 -9.78 -5.47
C LEU A 241 12.45 -9.22 -4.17
N VAL A 242 12.83 -7.96 -4.16
CA VAL A 242 13.32 -7.27 -2.96
C VAL A 242 12.14 -6.66 -2.19
N ALA A 243 12.30 -6.51 -0.86
CA ALA A 243 11.39 -5.69 -0.07
C ALA A 243 11.21 -4.34 -0.75
N ILE A 244 9.98 -3.84 -0.79
CA ILE A 244 9.63 -2.59 -1.44
C ILE A 244 10.35 -1.42 -0.73
N GLY A 245 11.59 -1.13 -1.14
CA GLY A 245 12.39 -0.02 -0.67
C GLY A 245 11.97 1.31 -1.28
N ALA A 246 12.56 2.41 -0.81
CA ALA A 246 12.22 3.76 -1.26
C ALA A 246 12.43 3.96 -2.78
N ASP A 247 13.33 3.22 -3.41
CA ASP A 247 13.76 3.40 -4.79
C ASP A 247 12.95 2.60 -5.83
N GLY A 248 12.25 1.53 -5.44
CA GLY A 248 11.38 0.75 -6.34
C GLY A 248 12.13 0.05 -7.48
N VAL A 249 13.43 -0.16 -7.31
CA VAL A 249 14.29 -0.86 -8.27
C VAL A 249 14.74 -2.22 -7.73
N THR A 250 15.07 -3.13 -8.63
CA THR A 250 15.72 -4.41 -8.34
C THR A 250 16.97 -4.54 -9.20
N ARG A 251 17.89 -5.41 -8.78
CA ARG A 251 19.09 -5.76 -9.54
C ARG A 251 19.09 -7.25 -9.82
N CYS A 252 19.38 -7.64 -11.05
CA CYS A 252 19.67 -9.04 -11.35
C CYS A 252 21.06 -9.43 -10.78
N ARG A 253 21.36 -10.74 -10.72
CA ARG A 253 22.64 -11.24 -10.19
C ARG A 253 23.89 -10.77 -10.94
N THR A 254 23.76 -10.29 -12.17
CA THR A 254 24.87 -9.73 -12.97
C THR A 254 24.97 -8.20 -12.88
N GLY A 255 24.06 -7.54 -12.16
CA GLY A 255 24.13 -6.11 -11.85
C GLY A 255 23.20 -5.19 -12.66
N HIS A 256 22.48 -5.67 -13.68
CA HIS A 256 21.49 -4.85 -14.39
C HIS A 256 20.36 -4.39 -13.45
N ILE A 257 19.97 -3.13 -13.56
CA ILE A 257 18.99 -2.47 -12.69
C ILE A 257 17.66 -2.34 -13.44
N TRP A 258 16.57 -2.76 -12.80
CA TRP A 258 15.21 -2.70 -13.35
C TRP A 258 14.27 -2.02 -12.37
N SER A 259 13.37 -1.16 -12.85
CA SER A 259 12.21 -0.74 -12.05
C SER A 259 11.22 -1.91 -11.94
N ARG A 260 10.54 -2.06 -10.81
CA ARG A 260 9.43 -3.02 -10.68
C ARG A 260 8.09 -2.30 -10.82
N CYS A 261 7.13 -2.97 -11.44
CA CYS A 261 5.75 -2.49 -11.44
C CYS A 261 5.26 -2.45 -9.99
N SER A 262 4.88 -1.29 -9.48
CA SER A 262 4.45 -1.22 -8.08
C SER A 262 3.16 -1.98 -7.80
N VAL A 263 2.36 -2.32 -8.83
CA VAL A 263 1.07 -3.02 -8.68
C VAL A 263 1.23 -4.53 -8.76
N THR A 264 2.07 -5.02 -9.68
CA THR A 264 2.21 -6.46 -9.93
C THR A 264 3.52 -7.00 -9.39
N TRP A 265 4.43 -6.13 -8.99
CA TRP A 265 5.83 -6.43 -8.67
C TRP A 265 6.64 -7.01 -9.82
N LYS A 266 6.15 -7.21 -11.04
CA LYS A 266 7.00 -7.73 -12.14
C LYS A 266 8.04 -6.67 -12.59
N PRO A 267 9.29 -7.05 -12.92
CA PRO A 267 10.28 -6.16 -13.51
C PRO A 267 9.75 -5.52 -14.80
N LEU A 268 9.89 -4.21 -14.91
CA LEU A 268 9.48 -3.44 -16.09
C LEU A 268 10.57 -3.50 -17.15
N GLY A 269 10.39 -4.36 -18.15
CA GLY A 269 11.23 -4.40 -19.36
C GLY A 269 10.66 -3.61 -20.55
N GLU A 270 9.41 -3.16 -20.46
CA GLU A 270 8.69 -2.53 -21.57
C GLU A 270 8.78 -1.00 -21.54
N VAL A 271 8.70 -0.39 -22.73
CA VAL A 271 8.76 1.07 -22.92
C VAL A 271 7.50 1.76 -22.38
N ARG A 272 6.34 1.10 -22.44
CA ARG A 272 5.06 1.67 -22.00
C ARG A 272 4.86 1.42 -20.51
N SER A 273 4.88 2.48 -19.71
CA SER A 273 4.60 2.40 -18.28
C SER A 273 3.80 3.61 -17.80
N ARG A 274 2.93 3.37 -16.82
CA ARG A 274 2.33 4.44 -16.02
C ARG A 274 3.35 4.90 -14.99
N THR A 275 3.49 6.20 -14.80
CA THR A 275 4.34 6.77 -13.76
C THR A 275 3.47 7.50 -12.75
N CYS A 276 3.69 7.25 -11.46
CA CYS A 276 2.99 7.94 -10.41
C CYS A 276 3.46 9.39 -10.32
N ILE A 277 2.53 10.35 -10.34
CA ILE A 277 2.89 11.78 -10.24
C ILE A 277 3.41 12.19 -8.85
N GLY A 278 3.17 11.36 -7.83
CA GLY A 278 3.56 11.66 -6.45
C GLY A 278 4.94 11.11 -6.09
N CYS A 279 5.22 9.85 -6.40
CA CYS A 279 6.44 9.17 -5.99
C CYS A 279 7.30 8.63 -7.14
N ASN A 280 6.95 8.93 -8.40
CA ASN A 280 7.64 8.47 -9.62
C ASN A 280 7.74 6.95 -9.79
N ARG A 281 7.08 6.16 -8.94
CA ARG A 281 7.01 4.71 -9.13
C ARG A 281 6.28 4.39 -10.41
N LYS A 282 6.71 3.30 -11.04
CA LYS A 282 6.18 2.86 -12.32
C LYS A 282 5.23 1.69 -12.14
N ALA A 283 4.25 1.59 -13.01
CA ALA A 283 3.39 0.44 -13.15
C ALA A 283 3.19 0.11 -14.64
N TYR A 284 2.84 -1.13 -14.93
CA TYR A 284 2.42 -1.52 -16.26
C TYR A 284 1.15 -0.76 -16.69
N PRO A 285 0.87 -0.68 -18.01
CA PRO A 285 -0.39 -0.14 -18.51
C PRO A 285 -1.59 -0.91 -17.93
N VAL A 286 -2.79 -0.39 -18.17
CA VAL A 286 -4.04 -0.91 -17.61
C VAL A 286 -4.31 -2.37 -18.02
N SER A 287 -3.77 -2.80 -19.16
CA SER A 287 -3.72 -4.21 -19.59
C SER A 287 -2.38 -4.49 -20.28
N LEU A 288 -1.86 -5.71 -20.11
CA LEU A 288 -0.69 -6.23 -20.83
C LEU A 288 -1.04 -6.86 -22.19
N GLY A 289 -2.27 -6.69 -22.68
CA GLY A 289 -2.78 -7.35 -23.89
C GLY A 289 -3.32 -8.76 -23.62
N GLU A 290 -3.66 -9.47 -24.71
CA GLU A 290 -4.26 -10.81 -24.69
C GLU A 290 -3.33 -11.89 -24.11
N GLU A 291 -2.01 -11.66 -24.11
CA GLU A 291 -1.01 -12.55 -23.52
C GLU A 291 -0.82 -12.35 -22.01
N GLY A 292 -1.49 -11.37 -21.41
CA GLY A 292 -1.41 -11.08 -19.98
C GLY A 292 -2.32 -11.97 -19.14
N SER A 293 -1.82 -12.42 -17.98
CA SER A 293 -2.63 -13.17 -17.01
C SER A 293 -3.88 -12.37 -16.60
N GLN A 294 -5.03 -13.07 -16.50
CA GLN A 294 -6.31 -12.42 -16.18
C GLN A 294 -6.23 -11.69 -14.84
N LEU A 295 -5.65 -12.35 -13.82
CA LEU A 295 -5.52 -11.80 -12.48
C LEU A 295 -4.58 -10.59 -12.45
N LEU A 296 -3.51 -10.62 -13.25
CA LEU A 296 -2.60 -9.49 -13.37
C LEU A 296 -3.25 -8.29 -14.06
N ASN A 297 -4.01 -8.54 -15.13
CA ASN A 297 -4.79 -7.51 -15.81
C ASN A 297 -5.86 -6.92 -14.88
N GLU A 298 -6.54 -7.75 -14.08
CA GLU A 298 -7.49 -7.31 -13.06
C GLU A 298 -6.81 -6.43 -11.99
N ALA A 299 -5.66 -6.84 -11.48
CA ALA A 299 -4.89 -6.05 -10.53
C ALA A 299 -4.47 -4.67 -11.10
N LEU A 300 -4.09 -4.62 -12.38
CA LEU A 300 -3.73 -3.38 -13.08
C LEU A 300 -4.92 -2.47 -13.35
N ASN A 301 -6.07 -3.05 -13.72
CA ASN A 301 -7.35 -2.37 -13.96
C ASN A 301 -7.93 -1.74 -12.69
N THR A 302 -7.89 -2.47 -11.58
CA THR A 302 -8.41 -2.02 -10.29
C THR A 302 -7.51 -0.94 -9.65
N SER A 303 -6.22 -0.95 -9.96
CA SER A 303 -5.24 0.00 -9.44
C SER A 303 -5.27 1.34 -10.20
N ARG A 304 -6.32 2.14 -9.98
CA ARG A 304 -6.45 3.51 -10.53
C ARG A 304 -5.49 4.54 -9.91
N HIS A 305 -4.93 4.23 -8.74
CA HIS A 305 -4.00 5.09 -8.01
C HIS A 305 -2.73 4.32 -7.65
N CYS A 306 -1.66 5.04 -7.32
CA CYS A 306 -0.42 4.44 -6.85
C CYS A 306 -0.64 3.70 -5.53
N ILE A 307 -0.37 2.40 -5.51
CA ILE A 307 -0.52 1.59 -4.29
C ILE A 307 0.50 1.95 -3.19
N THR A 308 1.51 2.75 -3.55
CA THR A 308 2.54 3.21 -2.61
C THR A 308 2.13 4.50 -1.95
N CYS A 309 1.76 5.50 -2.76
CA CYS A 309 1.59 6.86 -2.25
C CYS A 309 0.18 7.44 -2.44
N GLY A 310 -0.72 6.71 -3.10
CA GLY A 310 -2.10 7.11 -3.35
C GLY A 310 -2.30 8.14 -4.47
N ALA A 311 -1.24 8.71 -5.02
CA ALA A 311 -1.34 9.68 -6.12
C ALA A 311 -1.74 9.03 -7.44
N PRO A 312 -2.40 9.78 -8.35
CA PRO A 312 -2.84 9.24 -9.62
C PRO A 312 -1.66 8.88 -10.53
N TRP A 313 -1.97 8.04 -11.51
CA TRP A 313 -1.04 7.67 -12.57
C TRP A 313 -1.07 8.70 -13.70
N THR A 314 0.09 8.97 -14.28
CA THR A 314 0.20 9.56 -15.62
C THR A 314 0.77 8.54 -16.60
N ILE A 315 0.44 8.66 -17.88
CA ILE A 315 1.05 7.87 -18.95
C ILE A 315 2.15 8.74 -19.55
N LEU A 316 3.39 8.24 -19.56
CA LEU A 316 4.54 8.86 -20.22
C LEU A 316 4.83 8.15 -21.54
#